data_AF-A0A444JJQ4-F1
#
_entry.id   AF-A0A444JJQ4-F1
#
_cell.length_a   1.000
_cell.length_b   1.000
_cell.length_c   1.000
_cell.angle_alpha   90.00
_cell.angle_beta   90.00
_cell.angle_gamma   90.00
#
_symmetry.space_group_name_H-M   'P 1'
#
loop_
_entity.id
_entity.type
_entity.pdbx_description
1 polymer ?
#
loop_
_entity_poly.entity_id
_entity_poly.type
_entity_poly.pdbx_seq_one_letter_code
_entity_poly.pdbx_strand_id
1 'polypeptide(L)'
;MVRLIFLTVVIALTACVSQHEVELSQNKEWEQLGAYHGTQGYREWDENRLSKQGAMTETEYEKYRAGYLQGRFEYCSQKKTVNTVVNQGYPDECGNNPNSYGLIDRGY
;
A
#
# COMPACT_ATOMS: atom_id res chain seq x y z
N MET A 1 18.45 -34.80 -6.05
CA MET A 1 17.24 -34.55 -6.87
C MET A 1 16.12 -33.91 -6.06
N VAL A 2 15.72 -34.46 -4.89
CA VAL A 2 14.68 -33.86 -4.01
C VAL A 2 14.99 -32.43 -3.58
N ARG A 3 16.27 -32.08 -3.33
CA ARG A 3 16.69 -30.71 -2.95
C ARG A 3 16.41 -29.64 -4.01
N LEU A 4 16.39 -29.98 -5.30
CA LEU A 4 16.10 -29.02 -6.38
C LEU A 4 14.60 -28.72 -6.49
N ILE A 5 13.76 -29.71 -6.18
CA ILE A 5 12.29 -29.59 -6.23
C ILE A 5 11.78 -28.64 -5.14
N PHE A 6 12.38 -28.69 -3.94
CA PHE A 6 12.03 -27.75 -2.86
C PHE A 6 12.40 -26.29 -3.20
N LEU A 7 13.48 -26.09 -3.95
CA LEU A 7 13.94 -24.76 -4.36
C LEU A 7 13.01 -24.10 -5.38
N THR A 8 12.45 -24.89 -6.31
CA THR A 8 11.47 -24.39 -7.29
C THR A 8 10.12 -24.02 -6.66
N VAL A 9 9.70 -24.73 -5.61
CA VAL A 9 8.42 -24.45 -4.94
C VAL A 9 8.47 -23.16 -4.13
N VAL A 10 9.60 -22.84 -3.50
CA VAL A 10 9.75 -21.60 -2.71
C VAL A 10 9.76 -20.35 -3.60
N ILE A 11 10.31 -20.43 -4.82
CA ILE A 11 10.32 -19.30 -5.77
C ILE A 11 8.92 -19.03 -6.34
N ALA A 12 8.09 -20.07 -6.50
CA ALA A 12 6.74 -19.93 -7.03
C ALA A 12 5.80 -19.16 -6.08
N LEU A 13 6.06 -19.18 -4.78
CA LEU A 13 5.19 -18.55 -3.77
C LEU A 13 5.42 -17.04 -3.59
N THR A 14 6.56 -16.50 -4.02
CA THR A 14 6.86 -15.07 -3.86
C THR A 14 6.34 -14.19 -4.99
N ALA A 15 5.79 -14.76 -6.06
CA ALA A 15 5.33 -14.02 -7.25
C ALA A 15 3.88 -13.51 -7.17
N CYS A 16 3.08 -13.95 -6.19
CA CYS A 16 1.65 -13.62 -6.17
C CYS A 16 1.34 -12.17 -5.74
N VAL A 17 2.19 -11.54 -4.92
CA VAL A 17 1.91 -10.19 -4.40
C VAL A 17 2.00 -9.14 -5.51
N SER A 18 2.95 -9.29 -6.43
CA SER A 18 3.11 -8.35 -7.55
C SER A 18 1.99 -8.42 -8.58
N GLN A 19 1.24 -9.53 -8.65
CA GLN A 19 0.20 -9.69 -9.66
C GLN A 19 -1.02 -8.79 -9.39
N HIS A 20 -1.38 -8.60 -8.13
CA HIS A 20 -2.54 -7.79 -7.77
C HIS A 20 -2.32 -6.29 -8.04
N GLU A 21 -1.15 -5.75 -7.67
CA GLU A 21 -0.79 -4.36 -7.99
C GLU A 21 -0.80 -4.10 -9.50
N VAL A 22 -0.27 -5.06 -10.28
CA VAL A 22 -0.25 -5.00 -11.74
C VAL A 22 -1.66 -4.98 -12.29
N GLU A 23 -2.55 -5.85 -11.82
CA GLU A 23 -3.95 -5.88 -12.25
C GLU A 23 -4.66 -4.54 -11.99
N LEU A 24 -4.56 -4.00 -10.77
CA LEU A 24 -5.17 -2.72 -10.40
C LEU A 24 -4.63 -1.57 -11.26
N SER A 25 -3.31 -1.51 -11.47
CA SER A 25 -2.69 -0.47 -12.31
C SER A 25 -3.11 -0.56 -13.78
N GLN A 26 -3.21 -1.76 -14.35
CA GLN A 26 -3.65 -1.98 -15.74
C GLN A 26 -5.12 -1.60 -15.95
N ASN A 27 -5.95 -1.87 -14.95
CA ASN A 27 -7.36 -1.50 -14.95
C ASN A 27 -7.62 -0.03 -14.56
N LYS A 28 -6.56 0.74 -14.24
CA LYS A 28 -6.64 2.14 -13.78
C LYS A 28 -7.44 2.31 -12.48
N GLU A 29 -7.42 1.28 -11.65
CA GLU A 29 -8.08 1.20 -10.34
C GLU A 29 -7.19 1.86 -9.28
N TRP A 30 -6.87 3.14 -9.51
CA TRP A 30 -5.88 3.89 -8.74
C TRP A 30 -6.25 4.02 -7.27
N GLU A 31 -7.52 4.26 -6.97
CA GLU A 31 -8.03 4.35 -5.60
C GLU A 31 -7.89 3.02 -4.85
N GLN A 32 -8.26 1.89 -5.49
CA GLN A 32 -8.08 0.56 -4.90
C GLN A 32 -6.60 0.23 -4.70
N LEU A 33 -5.74 0.58 -5.67
CA LEU A 33 -4.29 0.40 -5.56
C LEU A 33 -3.71 1.21 -4.39
N GLY A 34 -4.18 2.45 -4.22
CA GLY A 34 -3.87 3.29 -3.08
C GLY A 34 -4.25 2.61 -1.77
N ALA A 35 -5.51 2.22 -1.63
CA ALA A 35 -6.02 1.55 -0.43
C ALA A 35 -5.25 0.26 -0.11
N TYR A 36 -4.92 -0.53 -1.14
CA TYR A 36 -4.07 -1.69 -0.99
C TYR A 36 -2.69 -1.32 -0.43
N HIS A 37 -1.96 -0.37 -1.04
CA HIS A 37 -0.65 0.07 -0.52
C HIS A 37 -0.73 0.59 0.92
N GLY A 38 -1.78 1.36 1.24
CA GLY A 38 -2.00 1.87 2.59
C GLY A 38 -2.22 0.75 3.60
N THR A 39 -3.08 -0.21 3.30
CA THR A 39 -3.39 -1.35 4.20
C THR A 39 -2.25 -2.36 4.32
N GLN A 40 -1.37 -2.46 3.33
CA GLN A 40 -0.16 -3.30 3.40
C GLN A 40 1.01 -2.62 4.13
N GLY A 41 0.91 -1.33 4.46
CA GLY A 41 2.00 -0.57 5.04
C GLY A 41 3.15 -0.32 4.05
N TYR A 42 2.84 -0.16 2.76
CA TYR A 42 3.80 0.23 1.74
C TYR A 42 3.93 1.73 1.67
N ARG A 43 5.14 2.26 1.42
CA ARG A 43 5.29 3.70 1.23
C ARG A 43 4.46 4.20 0.03
N GLU A 44 3.78 5.33 0.22
CA GLU A 44 3.06 6.04 -0.85
C GLU A 44 3.95 6.22 -2.08
N TRP A 45 3.39 5.96 -3.26
CA TRP A 45 4.05 6.25 -4.51
C TRP A 45 3.86 7.72 -4.84
N ASP A 46 4.96 8.40 -5.14
CA ASP A 46 4.90 9.75 -5.69
C ASP A 46 4.34 9.74 -7.13
N GLU A 47 4.00 10.92 -7.63
CA GLU A 47 3.46 11.12 -8.98
C GLU A 47 4.42 10.58 -10.07
N ASN A 48 5.73 10.65 -9.88
CA ASN A 48 6.71 10.12 -10.83
C ASN A 48 6.66 8.59 -10.92
N ARG A 49 6.47 7.92 -9.79
CA ARG A 49 6.32 6.47 -9.74
C ARG A 49 4.96 6.04 -10.28
N LEU A 50 3.89 6.76 -9.93
CA LEU A 50 2.54 6.48 -10.43
C LEU A 50 2.46 6.63 -11.97
N SER A 51 3.10 7.66 -12.51
CA SER A 51 3.13 7.90 -13.95
C SER A 51 3.87 6.84 -14.75
N LYS A 52 4.91 6.24 -14.17
CA LYS A 52 5.58 5.06 -14.75
C LYS A 52 4.68 3.83 -14.85
N GLN A 53 3.59 3.78 -14.07
CA GLN A 53 2.61 2.69 -14.07
C GLN A 53 1.39 3.00 -14.94
N GLY A 54 1.28 4.23 -15.49
CA GLY A 54 0.22 4.62 -16.43
C GLY A 54 -0.75 5.68 -15.93
N ALA A 55 -0.58 6.22 -14.72
CA ALA A 55 -1.35 7.38 -14.28
C ALA A 55 -0.86 8.64 -15.01
N MET A 56 -1.73 9.32 -15.73
CA MET A 56 -1.35 10.43 -16.62
C MET A 56 -1.91 11.78 -16.17
N THR A 57 -2.80 11.78 -15.19
CA THR A 57 -3.51 12.98 -14.75
C THR A 57 -3.39 13.21 -13.25
N GLU A 58 -3.45 14.47 -12.84
CA GLU A 58 -3.53 14.87 -11.43
C GLU A 58 -4.72 14.21 -10.72
N THR A 59 -5.86 14.06 -11.41
CA THR A 59 -7.03 13.37 -10.86
C THR A 59 -6.78 11.90 -10.54
N GLU A 60 -6.01 11.18 -11.38
CA GLU A 60 -5.64 9.79 -11.10
C GLU A 60 -4.67 9.68 -9.92
N TYR A 61 -3.74 10.63 -9.81
CA TYR A 61 -2.86 10.74 -8.64
C TYR A 61 -3.66 11.01 -7.36
N GLU A 62 -4.60 11.97 -7.37
CA GLU A 62 -5.42 12.26 -6.19
C GLU A 62 -6.34 11.11 -5.81
N LYS A 63 -6.85 10.33 -6.77
CA LYS A 63 -7.60 9.09 -6.48
C LYS A 63 -6.73 8.05 -5.78
N TYR A 64 -5.52 7.82 -6.30
CA TYR A 64 -4.55 6.94 -5.65
C TYR A 64 -4.24 7.39 -4.23
N ARG A 65 -3.96 8.69 -4.07
CA ARG A 65 -3.62 9.29 -2.79
C ARG A 65 -4.78 9.21 -1.80
N ALA A 66 -6.02 9.48 -2.21
CA ALA A 66 -7.19 9.35 -1.37
C ALA A 66 -7.34 7.91 -0.84
N GLY A 67 -7.27 6.92 -1.73
CA GLY A 67 -7.30 5.50 -1.33
C GLY A 67 -6.15 5.13 -0.39
N TYR A 68 -4.93 5.59 -0.68
CA TYR A 68 -3.76 5.37 0.16
C TYR A 68 -3.96 5.89 1.59
N LEU A 69 -4.47 7.11 1.73
CA LEU A 69 -4.73 7.72 3.03
C LEU A 69 -5.82 6.97 3.80
N GLN A 70 -6.87 6.51 3.11
CA GLN A 70 -7.89 5.65 3.72
C GLN A 70 -7.28 4.33 4.20
N GLY A 71 -6.55 3.62 3.34
CA GLY A 71 -5.92 2.34 3.70
C GLY A 71 -4.90 2.49 4.83
N ARG A 72 -4.17 3.61 4.87
CA ARG A 72 -3.27 3.98 5.97
C ARG A 72 -4.04 4.19 7.27
N PHE A 73 -5.14 4.93 7.22
CA PHE A 73 -6.00 5.09 8.39
C PHE A 73 -6.52 3.75 8.86
N GLU A 74 -6.93 2.84 7.98
CA GLU A 74 -7.33 1.49 8.36
C GLU A 74 -6.17 0.70 8.99
N TYR A 75 -4.98 0.73 8.39
CA TYR A 75 -3.76 0.11 8.92
C TYR A 75 -3.45 0.60 10.34
N CYS A 76 -3.48 1.92 10.56
CA CYS A 76 -3.18 2.50 11.86
C CYS A 76 -4.36 2.39 12.86
N SER A 77 -5.62 2.40 12.41
CA SER A 77 -6.81 2.42 13.28
C SER A 77 -7.25 1.03 13.74
N GLN A 78 -6.87 -0.06 13.06
CA GLN A 78 -7.46 -1.37 13.31
C GLN A 78 -7.07 -2.09 14.62
N LYS A 79 -6.06 -1.69 15.41
CA LYS A 79 -5.74 -2.41 16.68
C LYS A 79 -5.08 -1.52 17.73
N LYS A 80 -5.83 -1.12 18.78
CA LYS A 80 -5.25 -0.74 20.10
C LYS A 80 -4.31 -1.81 20.70
N THR A 81 -4.20 -2.97 20.07
CA THR A 81 -3.33 -4.09 20.40
C THR A 81 -2.56 -4.55 19.16
N VAL A 82 -1.67 -3.72 18.63
CA VAL A 82 -0.56 -4.21 17.81
C VAL A 82 0.57 -4.62 18.75
N ASN A 83 0.53 -5.86 19.25
CA ASN A 83 1.71 -6.51 19.85
C ASN A 83 2.66 -7.07 18.77
N THR A 84 2.34 -6.84 17.50
CA THR A 84 3.15 -7.23 16.35
C THR A 84 3.89 -6.01 15.80
N VAL A 85 5.14 -6.26 15.42
CA VAL A 85 6.10 -5.30 14.87
C VAL A 85 5.43 -4.47 13.76
N VAL A 86 5.19 -3.19 14.03
CA VAL A 86 4.82 -2.21 12.99
C VAL A 86 5.97 -2.17 11.98
N ASN A 87 5.66 -2.17 10.69
CA ASN A 87 6.69 -2.11 9.66
C ASN A 87 7.48 -0.80 9.82
N GLN A 88 8.74 -0.87 10.27
CA GLN A 88 9.61 0.29 10.48
C GLN A 88 9.88 1.09 9.19
N GLY A 89 9.64 0.50 8.02
CA GLY A 89 9.74 1.17 6.73
C GLY A 89 8.47 1.93 6.31
N TYR A 90 7.37 1.74 7.04
CA TYR A 90 6.17 2.56 6.89
C TYR A 90 6.36 3.85 7.69
N PRO A 91 5.90 5.02 7.21
CA PRO A 91 6.06 6.26 7.95
C PRO A 91 5.63 6.08 9.41
N ASP A 92 6.45 6.54 10.36
CA ASP A 92 6.29 6.43 11.83
C ASP A 92 5.08 7.26 12.37
N GLU A 93 4.04 7.35 11.55
CA GLU A 93 2.88 8.23 11.67
C GLU A 93 1.70 7.54 12.36
N CYS A 94 1.75 6.22 12.58
CA CYS A 94 0.77 5.49 13.40
C CYS A 94 0.96 5.74 14.92
N GLY A 95 1.66 6.82 15.32
CA GLY A 95 1.84 7.21 16.72
C GLY A 95 0.53 7.53 17.46
N ASN A 96 0.61 7.69 18.78
CA ASN A 96 -0.52 7.80 19.73
C ASN A 96 -1.50 8.98 19.53
N ASN A 97 -1.40 9.75 18.44
CA ASN A 97 -2.27 10.88 18.19
C ASN A 97 -3.19 10.58 17.00
N PRO A 98 -4.51 10.45 17.18
CA PRO A 98 -5.42 10.22 16.07
C PRO A 98 -5.42 11.32 14.98
N ASN A 99 -4.80 12.47 15.26
CA ASN A 99 -4.56 13.52 14.26
C ASN A 99 -3.35 13.25 13.35
N SER A 100 -2.44 12.31 13.69
CA SER A 100 -1.24 12.05 12.88
C SER A 100 -1.48 11.21 11.63
N TYR A 101 -2.70 10.68 11.44
CA TYR A 101 -3.05 9.90 10.25
C TYR A 101 -3.16 10.75 8.98
N GLY A 102 -2.99 12.08 9.07
CA GLY A 102 -2.95 13.01 7.94
C GLY A 102 -4.30 13.26 7.26
N LEU A 103 -5.39 12.79 7.87
CA LEU A 103 -6.76 12.95 7.38
C LEU A 103 -7.42 14.25 7.88
N ILE A 104 -7.17 14.65 9.14
CA ILE A 104 -7.90 15.74 9.80
C ILE A 104 -7.40 17.13 9.36
N ASP A 105 -6.10 17.30 9.07
CA ASP A 105 -5.56 18.58 8.59
C ASP A 105 -5.93 18.90 7.12
N ARG A 106 -6.65 18.01 6.42
CA ARG A 106 -6.84 18.10 4.97
C ARG A 106 -8.30 18.07 4.49
N GLY A 107 -9.26 18.10 5.42
CA GLY A 107 -10.66 18.43 5.11
C GLY A 107 -11.46 17.35 4.39
N TYR A 108 -11.32 16.09 4.80
CA TYR A 108 -12.23 14.99 4.43
C TYR A 108 -13.24 14.71 5.55
#